data_AF-A0A971D280-F1
#
_entry.id   AF-A0A971D280-F1
#
_cell.length_a   1.000
_cell.length_b   1.000
_cell.length_c   1.000
_cell.angle_alpha   90.00
_cell.angle_beta   90.00
_cell.angle_gamma   90.00
#
_symmetry.space_group_name_H-M   'P 1'
#
loop_
_entity.id
_entity.type
_entity.pdbx_description
1 polymer ?
#
loop_
_entity_poly.entity_id
_entity_poly.type
_entity_poly.pdbx_seq_one_letter_code
_entity_poly.pdbx_strand_id
1 'polypeptide(L)'
;MTQPTLPLERLPVYVDAPDAFVPRATWVLETLLAPLGRGVEVTRDPGRAPQSVLAYAPDAVPGVPTLPRSDEAMTLFAAARPLPADAFTRRAAAHAGRGEDGPTCPVVAAFPATRPDGFVAGCDLVASAFALLACWDEHTVAARDRYGRLPYAASVFSASPELRIEQPALDGYVTLLRAVLTPRLAEL
;
A
#
# COMPACT_ATOMS: atom_id res chain seq x y z
N MET A 1 0.85 24.45 24.24
CA MET A 1 0.21 25.13 23.11
C MET A 1 -0.09 24.08 22.05
N THR A 2 -1.32 23.58 21.98
CA THR A 2 -1.76 22.66 20.93
C THR A 2 -2.02 23.48 19.69
N GLN A 3 -1.20 23.33 18.64
CA GLN A 3 -1.54 23.91 17.34
C GLN A 3 -2.87 23.29 16.88
N PRO A 4 -3.85 24.09 16.41
CA PRO A 4 -5.04 23.54 15.80
C PRO A 4 -4.62 22.80 14.53
N THR A 5 -4.78 21.48 14.53
CA THR A 5 -4.56 20.66 13.35
C THR A 5 -5.67 21.00 12.36
N LEU A 6 -5.34 21.77 11.32
CA LEU A 6 -6.28 22.02 10.24
C LEU A 6 -6.68 20.66 9.64
N PRO A 7 -7.99 20.41 9.39
CA PRO A 7 -8.41 19.16 8.79
C PRO A 7 -7.76 19.01 7.42
N LEU A 8 -7.14 17.85 7.16
CA LEU A 8 -6.53 17.55 5.87
C LEU A 8 -7.59 17.59 4.77
N GLU A 9 -7.25 18.18 3.63
CA GLU A 9 -8.04 18.10 2.41
C GLU A 9 -8.25 16.62 2.03
N ARG A 10 -9.51 16.19 1.87
CA ARG A 10 -9.85 14.80 1.59
C ARG A 10 -9.92 14.55 0.09
N LEU A 11 -9.20 13.53 -0.37
CA LEU A 11 -9.13 13.13 -1.77
C LEU A 11 -10.09 11.98 -2.06
N PRO A 12 -10.90 12.04 -3.14
CA PRO A 12 -11.75 10.92 -3.53
C PRO A 12 -10.88 9.76 -4.02
N VAL A 13 -10.98 8.61 -3.35
CA VAL A 13 -10.24 7.39 -3.70
C VAL A 13 -11.23 6.24 -3.91
N TYR A 14 -11.14 5.60 -5.07
CA TYR A 14 -11.93 4.40 -5.36
C TYR A 14 -11.28 3.16 -4.76
N VAL A 15 -12.06 2.37 -4.03
CA VAL A 15 -11.59 1.12 -3.40
C VAL A 15 -12.48 -0.05 -3.83
N ASP A 16 -11.91 -0.93 -4.66
CA ASP A 16 -12.48 -2.20 -5.06
C ASP A 16 -11.74 -3.36 -4.37
N ALA A 17 -12.10 -3.53 -3.10
CA ALA A 17 -11.64 -4.61 -2.25
C ALA A 17 -12.84 -5.29 -1.58
N PRO A 18 -12.71 -6.55 -1.11
CA PRO A 18 -13.73 -7.22 -0.32
C PRO A 18 -14.13 -6.38 0.91
N ASP A 19 -15.41 -6.42 1.29
CA ASP A 19 -15.99 -5.60 2.37
C ASP A 19 -15.16 -5.64 3.66
N ALA A 20 -14.70 -6.83 4.06
CA ALA A 20 -13.91 -7.04 5.26
C ALA A 20 -12.52 -6.37 5.23
N PHE A 21 -12.00 -6.07 4.03
CA PHE A 21 -10.69 -5.45 3.85
C PHE A 21 -10.78 -3.93 3.64
N VAL A 22 -11.94 -3.38 3.27
CA VAL A 22 -12.11 -1.94 3.02
C VAL A 22 -11.62 -1.07 4.18
N PRO A 23 -11.98 -1.31 5.46
CA PRO A 23 -11.49 -0.47 6.55
C PRO A 23 -9.95 -0.49 6.68
N ARG A 24 -9.32 -1.63 6.38
CA ARG A 24 -7.87 -1.81 6.40
C ARG A 24 -7.21 -1.03 5.26
N ALA A 25 -7.76 -1.14 4.06
CA ALA A 25 -7.31 -0.37 2.89
C ALA A 25 -7.45 1.14 3.14
N THR A 26 -8.59 1.60 3.67
CA THR A 26 -8.81 3.01 4.03
C THR A 26 -7.75 3.51 5.00
N TRP A 27 -7.50 2.78 6.09
CA TRP A 27 -6.51 3.16 7.09
C TRP A 27 -5.08 3.25 6.51
N VAL A 28 -4.71 2.29 5.66
CA VAL A 28 -3.41 2.32 4.98
C VAL A 28 -3.32 3.51 4.04
N LEU A 29 -4.34 3.77 3.23
CA LEU A 29 -4.36 4.91 2.31
C LEU A 29 -4.30 6.24 3.08
N GLU A 30 -5.01 6.39 4.19
CA GLU A 30 -4.90 7.56 5.06
C GLU A 30 -3.47 7.72 5.61
N THR A 31 -2.83 6.62 6.01
CA THR A 31 -1.45 6.62 6.50
C THR A 31 -0.46 7.01 5.40
N LEU A 32 -0.61 6.48 4.19
CA LEU A 32 0.30 6.74 3.07
C LEU A 32 0.11 8.15 2.47
N LEU A 33 -1.09 8.72 2.54
CA LEU A 33 -1.39 10.06 2.02
C LEU A 33 -1.18 11.19 3.04
N ALA A 34 -1.15 10.88 4.34
CA ALA A 34 -0.89 11.88 5.38
C ALA A 34 0.44 12.67 5.19
N PRO A 35 1.58 12.06 4.79
CA PRO A 35 2.81 12.79 4.48
C PRO A 35 2.73 13.71 3.26
N LEU A 36 1.67 13.60 2.46
CA LEU A 36 1.35 14.50 1.36
C LEU A 36 0.39 15.62 1.81
N GLY A 37 0.00 15.66 3.08
CA GLY A 37 -0.96 16.62 3.62
C GLY A 37 -2.38 16.36 3.12
N ARG A 38 -2.76 15.09 2.93
CA ARG A 38 -4.04 14.68 2.34
C ARG A 38 -4.73 13.61 3.18
N GLY A 39 -6.05 13.72 3.29
CA GLY A 39 -6.94 12.67 3.81
C GLY A 39 -7.60 11.88 2.67
N VAL A 40 -8.37 10.85 3.01
CA VAL A 40 -9.01 9.96 2.03
C VAL A 40 -10.54 10.01 2.16
N GLU A 41 -11.26 10.29 1.09
CA GLU A 41 -12.70 10.02 0.98
C GLU A 41 -12.88 8.76 0.13
N VAL A 42 -13.19 7.63 0.77
CA VAL A 42 -13.36 6.36 0.03
C VAL A 42 -14.73 6.30 -0.63
N THR A 43 -14.73 5.98 -1.92
CA THR A 43 -15.91 5.51 -2.66
C THR A 43 -15.74 4.06 -3.08
N ARG A 44 -16.83 3.31 -3.04
CA ARG A 44 -16.91 1.93 -3.56
C ARG A 44 -17.84 1.81 -4.75
N ASP A 45 -18.43 2.93 -5.17
CA ASP A 45 -19.30 2.99 -6.35
C ASP A 45 -18.42 3.00 -7.62
N PRO A 46 -18.49 1.97 -8.48
CA PRO A 46 -17.73 1.93 -9.73
C PRO A 46 -18.06 3.10 -10.65
N GLY A 47 -19.28 3.64 -10.60
CA GLY A 47 -19.69 4.82 -11.36
C GLY A 47 -18.98 6.11 -10.93
N ARG A 48 -18.39 6.12 -9.72
CA ARG A 48 -17.58 7.21 -9.17
C ARG A 48 -16.07 6.99 -9.33
N ALA A 49 -15.64 5.86 -9.89
CA ALA A 49 -14.22 5.56 -10.07
C ALA A 49 -13.52 6.55 -10.99
N PRO A 50 -14.08 6.97 -12.16
CA PRO A 50 -13.42 7.91 -13.07
C PRO A 50 -13.18 9.32 -12.49
N GLN A 51 -13.92 9.70 -11.45
CA GLN A 51 -13.81 11.00 -10.76
C GLN A 51 -12.84 10.94 -9.57
N SER A 52 -12.29 9.77 -9.27
CA SER A 52 -11.33 9.60 -8.16
C SER A 52 -9.93 10.06 -8.58
N VAL A 53 -9.14 10.54 -7.62
CA VAL A 53 -7.75 10.95 -7.89
C VAL A 53 -6.77 9.76 -7.85
N LEU A 54 -7.20 8.68 -7.21
CA LEU A 54 -6.47 7.42 -7.07
C LEU A 54 -7.50 6.28 -7.00
N ALA A 55 -7.13 5.11 -7.49
CA ALA A 55 -7.89 3.87 -7.33
C ALA A 55 -7.04 2.76 -6.70
N TYR A 56 -7.66 1.87 -5.94
CA TYR A 56 -7.11 0.60 -5.47
C TYR A 56 -8.07 -0.51 -5.92
N ALA A 57 -7.68 -1.30 -6.93
CA ALA A 57 -8.60 -2.16 -7.66
C ALA A 57 -7.92 -3.39 -8.31
N PRO A 58 -8.67 -4.48 -8.64
CA PRO A 58 -8.16 -5.63 -9.40
C PRO A 58 -7.69 -5.29 -10.80
N ASP A 59 -8.34 -4.30 -11.41
CA ASP A 59 -8.15 -3.89 -12.80
C ASP A 59 -7.92 -2.37 -12.83
N ALA A 60 -7.08 -1.92 -13.77
CA ALA A 60 -6.76 -0.51 -13.92
C ALA A 60 -8.00 0.31 -14.32
N VAL A 61 -8.23 1.43 -13.64
CA VAL A 61 -9.32 2.36 -13.96
C VAL A 61 -8.84 3.33 -15.04
N PRO A 62 -9.50 3.40 -16.22
CA PRO A 62 -9.09 4.29 -17.29
C PRO A 62 -8.98 5.76 -16.86
N GLY A 63 -7.83 6.39 -17.13
CA GLY A 63 -7.58 7.79 -16.81
C GLY A 63 -7.34 8.10 -15.33
N VAL A 64 -7.34 7.08 -14.45
CA VAL A 64 -7.11 7.24 -13.01
C VAL A 64 -5.88 6.44 -12.60
N PRO A 65 -4.89 7.06 -11.93
CA PRO A 65 -3.79 6.31 -11.34
C PRO A 65 -4.32 5.19 -10.45
N THR A 66 -4.01 3.94 -10.79
CA THR A 66 -4.55 2.77 -10.10
C THR A 66 -3.44 1.95 -9.45
N LEU A 67 -3.57 1.67 -8.16
CA LEU A 67 -2.78 0.69 -7.42
C LEU A 67 -3.42 -0.70 -7.57
N PRO A 68 -2.63 -1.75 -7.80
CA PRO A 68 -3.15 -3.09 -7.98
C PRO A 68 -3.60 -3.68 -6.64
N ARG A 69 -4.74 -4.36 -6.64
CA ARG A 69 -5.27 -5.13 -5.50
C ARG A 69 -5.05 -6.62 -5.72
N SER A 70 -4.25 -7.27 -4.89
CA SER A 70 -3.89 -8.69 -5.02
C SER A 70 -4.97 -9.62 -4.44
N ASP A 71 -5.53 -10.50 -5.27
CA ASP A 71 -6.47 -11.55 -4.81
C ASP A 71 -5.81 -12.51 -3.81
N GLU A 72 -4.51 -12.78 -3.99
CA GLU A 72 -3.72 -13.59 -3.07
C GLU A 72 -3.64 -12.94 -1.69
N ALA A 73 -3.37 -11.63 -1.64
CA ALA A 73 -3.37 -10.88 -0.39
C ALA A 73 -4.74 -10.92 0.28
N MET A 74 -5.81 -10.69 -0.48
CA MET A 74 -7.18 -10.75 0.06
C MET A 74 -7.48 -12.13 0.67
N THR A 75 -7.08 -13.20 -0.03
CA THR A 75 -7.23 -14.58 0.44
C THR A 75 -6.41 -14.85 1.70
N LEU A 76 -5.16 -14.41 1.74
CA LEU A 76 -4.26 -14.56 2.90
C LEU A 76 -4.84 -13.89 4.14
N PHE A 77 -5.27 -12.62 4.01
CA PHE A 77 -5.79 -11.86 5.13
C PHE A 77 -7.17 -12.33 5.60
N ALA A 78 -8.03 -12.79 4.68
CA ALA A 78 -9.32 -13.38 5.03
C ALA A 78 -9.16 -14.68 5.82
N ALA A 79 -8.17 -15.51 5.45
CA ALA A 79 -7.87 -16.77 6.10
C ALA A 79 -6.96 -16.64 7.34
N ALA A 80 -6.61 -15.40 7.74
CA ALA A 80 -5.68 -15.12 8.85
C ALA A 80 -4.36 -15.91 8.76
N ARG A 81 -3.85 -16.12 7.54
CA ARG A 81 -2.64 -16.93 7.31
C ARG A 81 -1.37 -16.11 7.57
N PRO A 82 -0.29 -16.75 8.06
CA PRO A 82 1.01 -16.10 8.15
C PRO A 82 1.54 -15.75 6.76
N LEU A 83 2.35 -14.69 6.69
CA LEU A 83 3.10 -14.36 5.48
C LEU A 83 4.19 -15.41 5.23
N PRO A 84 4.48 -15.75 3.97
CA PRO A 84 5.70 -16.47 3.62
C PRO A 84 6.94 -15.73 4.12
N ALA A 85 7.97 -16.48 4.53
CA ALA A 85 9.20 -15.92 5.11
C ALA A 85 9.92 -14.96 4.14
N ASP A 86 9.86 -15.25 2.84
CA ASP A 86 10.46 -14.51 1.74
C ASP A 86 9.46 -13.62 0.98
N ALA A 87 8.31 -13.32 1.58
CA ALA A 87 7.25 -12.58 0.92
C ALA A 87 7.73 -11.22 0.39
N PHE A 88 8.53 -10.49 1.18
CA PHE A 88 8.99 -9.15 0.83
C PHE A 88 10.23 -9.18 -0.05
N THR A 89 10.03 -8.81 -1.31
CA THR A 89 11.09 -8.69 -2.30
C THR A 89 11.18 -7.25 -2.80
N ARG A 90 12.39 -6.80 -3.13
CA ARG A 90 12.61 -5.52 -3.81
C ARG A 90 12.11 -5.62 -5.24
N ARG A 91 11.33 -4.62 -5.65
CA ARG A 91 10.70 -4.51 -6.96
C ARG A 91 10.94 -3.11 -7.50
N ALA A 92 11.21 -3.02 -8.81
CA ALA A 92 11.12 -1.75 -9.49
C ALA A 92 9.64 -1.35 -9.50
N ALA A 93 9.31 -0.17 -8.97
CA ALA A 93 7.97 0.33 -9.16
C ALA A 93 7.85 0.91 -10.58
N ALA A 94 6.89 0.38 -11.35
CA ALA A 94 6.55 0.89 -12.66
C ALA A 94 5.80 2.22 -12.48
N HIS A 95 6.41 3.35 -12.83
CA HIS A 95 5.70 4.62 -12.86
C HIS A 95 4.89 4.71 -14.17
N ALA A 96 3.63 4.30 -14.15
CA ALA A 96 2.72 4.51 -15.28
C ALA A 96 2.72 5.99 -15.68
N GLY A 97 3.18 6.28 -16.90
CA GLY A 97 3.18 7.62 -17.48
C GLY A 97 4.54 8.22 -17.79
N ARG A 98 5.66 7.58 -17.41
CA ARG A 98 6.98 7.88 -17.98
C ARG A 98 7.47 6.61 -18.69
N GLY A 99 8.00 6.74 -19.90
CA GLY A 99 8.58 5.61 -20.63
C GLY A 99 9.71 4.91 -19.86
N GLU A 100 10.39 3.96 -20.50
CA GLU A 100 11.46 3.14 -19.90
C GLU A 100 12.56 3.94 -19.16
N ASP A 101 12.69 5.25 -19.44
CA ASP A 101 13.67 6.18 -18.83
C ASP A 101 13.18 6.94 -17.57
N GLY A 102 12.00 6.64 -17.05
CA GLY A 102 11.50 7.26 -15.81
C GLY A 102 12.27 6.79 -14.56
N PRO A 103 12.47 7.65 -13.53
CA PRO A 103 13.08 7.21 -12.28
C PRO A 103 12.23 6.11 -11.64
N THR A 104 12.77 4.89 -11.58
CA THR A 104 12.13 3.79 -10.84
C THR A 104 12.33 4.03 -9.35
N CYS A 105 11.25 4.17 -8.59
CA CYS A 105 11.34 4.13 -7.13
C CYS A 105 11.34 2.67 -6.70
N PRO A 106 12.44 2.11 -6.18
CA PRO A 106 12.42 0.75 -5.68
C PRO A 106 11.49 0.67 -4.47
N VAL A 107 10.61 -0.33 -4.48
CA VAL A 107 9.71 -0.63 -3.36
C VAL A 107 9.97 -2.06 -2.90
N VAL A 108 9.86 -2.31 -1.60
CA VAL A 108 9.95 -3.67 -1.04
C VAL A 108 8.54 -4.08 -0.66
N ALA A 109 7.95 -5.03 -1.38
CA ALA A 109 6.53 -5.37 -1.28
C ALA A 109 6.29 -6.87 -1.32
N ALA A 110 5.24 -7.31 -0.63
CA ALA A 110 4.91 -8.72 -0.44
C ALA A 110 4.17 -9.34 -1.63
N PHE A 111 3.30 -8.55 -2.26
CA PHE A 111 2.31 -9.08 -3.20
C PHE A 111 2.52 -8.51 -4.60
N PRO A 112 3.07 -9.28 -5.56
CA PRO A 112 3.18 -8.82 -6.94
C PRO A 112 1.79 -8.61 -7.57
N ALA A 113 1.71 -7.67 -8.52
CA ALA A 113 0.55 -7.55 -9.38
C ALA A 113 0.54 -8.69 -10.40
N THR A 114 -0.56 -9.42 -10.51
CA THR A 114 -0.70 -10.51 -11.51
C THR A 114 -0.66 -9.98 -12.95
N ARG A 115 -1.17 -8.77 -13.16
CA ARG A 115 -1.18 -8.06 -14.44
C ARG A 115 -0.73 -6.61 -14.19
N PRO A 116 0.57 -6.26 -14.32
CA PRO A 116 1.06 -4.93 -13.94
C PRO A 116 0.68 -3.82 -14.94
N ASP A 117 0.25 -4.18 -16.15
CA ASP A 117 -0.08 -3.22 -17.20
C ASP A 117 -1.23 -2.29 -16.78
N GLY A 118 -1.03 -0.99 -16.97
CA GLY A 118 -2.01 0.05 -16.62
C GLY A 118 -2.01 0.48 -15.14
N PHE A 119 -1.27 -0.21 -14.26
CA PHE A 119 -1.14 0.18 -12.85
C PHE A 119 0.06 1.10 -12.61
N VAL A 120 -0.02 1.91 -11.56
CA VAL A 120 1.08 2.82 -11.14
C VAL A 120 2.15 2.14 -10.30
N ALA A 121 2.01 0.83 -10.05
CA ALA A 121 2.97 0.00 -9.37
C ALA A 121 2.80 -1.46 -9.81
N GLY A 122 3.91 -2.22 -9.88
CA GLY A 122 3.88 -3.65 -10.21
C GLY A 122 3.55 -4.57 -9.02
N CYS A 123 3.03 -4.02 -7.92
CA CYS A 123 2.75 -4.75 -6.69
C CYS A 123 1.69 -4.03 -5.85
N ASP A 124 0.98 -4.79 -5.02
CA ASP A 124 -0.05 -4.29 -4.12
C ASP A 124 0.60 -3.63 -2.89
N LEU A 125 0.81 -2.32 -3.01
CA LEU A 125 1.38 -1.48 -1.96
C LEU A 125 0.45 -1.36 -0.74
N VAL A 126 -0.87 -1.44 -0.94
CA VAL A 126 -1.84 -1.27 0.16
C VAL A 126 -1.83 -2.50 1.06
N ALA A 127 -1.92 -3.70 0.47
CA ALA A 127 -1.81 -4.95 1.19
C ALA A 127 -0.43 -5.14 1.85
N SER A 128 0.64 -4.79 1.14
CA SER A 128 2.00 -4.89 1.68
C SER A 128 2.22 -3.92 2.85
N ALA A 129 1.71 -2.69 2.75
CA ALA A 129 1.77 -1.74 3.85
C ALA A 129 0.88 -2.18 5.02
N PHE A 130 -0.31 -2.72 4.77
CA PHE A 130 -1.16 -3.27 5.83
C PHE A 130 -0.41 -4.34 6.64
N ALA A 131 0.23 -5.30 5.96
CA ALA A 131 1.01 -6.36 6.60
C ALA A 131 2.08 -5.81 7.55
N LEU A 132 2.82 -4.77 7.13
CA LEU A 132 3.88 -4.16 7.92
C LEU A 132 3.32 -3.30 9.06
N LEU A 133 2.36 -2.42 8.77
CA LEU A 133 1.82 -1.45 9.74
C LEU A 133 0.99 -2.12 10.83
N ALA A 134 0.29 -3.20 10.50
CA ALA A 134 -0.53 -3.94 11.45
C ALA A 134 0.29 -4.99 12.22
N CYS A 135 1.62 -5.06 12.03
CA CYS A 135 2.49 -6.10 12.59
C CYS A 135 1.87 -7.50 12.39
N TRP A 136 1.55 -7.84 11.14
CA TRP A 136 0.74 -9.02 10.82
C TRP A 136 1.36 -10.34 11.32
N ASP A 137 2.69 -10.40 11.38
CA ASP A 137 3.43 -11.50 11.98
C ASP A 137 3.13 -11.68 13.47
N GLU A 138 2.97 -10.61 14.26
CA GLU A 138 2.55 -10.70 15.67
C GLU A 138 1.17 -11.34 15.86
N HIS A 139 0.31 -11.21 14.85
CA HIS A 139 -1.04 -11.77 14.84
C HIS A 139 -1.09 -13.24 14.38
N THR A 140 -0.10 -13.69 13.60
CA THR A 140 -0.20 -14.97 12.87
C THR A 140 0.93 -15.96 13.19
N VAL A 141 2.00 -15.51 13.84
CA VAL A 141 3.11 -16.36 14.28
C VAL A 141 2.96 -16.67 15.77
N ALA A 142 2.96 -17.97 16.11
CA ALA A 142 2.80 -18.43 17.48
C ALA A 142 4.04 -18.21 18.36
N ALA A 143 5.18 -17.86 17.76
CA ALA A 143 6.42 -17.62 18.47
C ALA A 143 6.35 -16.29 19.22
N ARG A 144 5.96 -16.33 20.49
CA ARG A 144 6.11 -15.19 21.41
C ARG A 144 7.25 -15.47 22.37
N ASP A 145 8.07 -14.45 22.59
CA ASP A 145 9.18 -14.50 23.53
C ASP A 145 8.68 -14.40 24.99
N ARG A 146 9.64 -14.42 25.92
CA ARG A 146 9.40 -14.34 27.37
C ARG A 146 8.54 -13.14 27.81
N TYR A 147 8.53 -12.06 27.04
CA TYR A 147 7.81 -10.83 27.36
C TYR A 147 6.53 -10.68 26.54
N GLY A 148 6.09 -11.73 25.83
CA GLY A 148 4.90 -11.71 24.99
C GLY A 148 5.09 -10.95 23.67
N ARG A 149 6.34 -10.68 23.27
CA ARG A 149 6.68 -9.99 22.02
C ARG A 149 7.03 -11.02 20.95
N LEU A 150 6.80 -10.69 19.69
CA LEU A 150 7.34 -11.48 18.60
C LEU A 150 8.88 -11.36 18.61
N PRO A 151 9.65 -12.47 18.73
CA PRO A 151 11.08 -12.42 18.58
C PRO A 151 11.46 -11.93 17.20
N TYR A 152 12.47 -11.06 17.10
CA TYR A 152 12.96 -10.56 15.81
C TYR A 152 13.27 -11.69 14.82
N ALA A 153 13.91 -12.77 15.27
CA ALA A 153 14.25 -13.94 14.44
C ALA A 153 13.03 -14.65 13.81
N ALA A 154 11.82 -14.40 14.32
CA ALA A 154 10.56 -14.93 13.80
C ALA A 154 9.77 -13.90 12.97
N SER A 155 10.25 -12.65 12.90
CA SER A 155 9.62 -11.57 12.13
C SER A 155 9.95 -11.63 10.65
N VAL A 156 9.10 -11.01 9.84
CA VAL A 156 9.35 -10.89 8.40
C VAL A 156 10.62 -10.06 8.09
N PHE A 157 11.00 -9.14 8.97
CA PHE A 157 12.23 -8.36 8.85
C PHE A 157 13.50 -9.23 8.96
N SER A 158 13.48 -10.25 9.82
CA SER A 158 14.63 -11.16 9.93
C SER A 158 14.71 -12.13 8.74
N ALA A 159 13.58 -12.45 8.12
CA ALA A 159 13.50 -13.42 7.04
C ALA A 159 13.71 -12.79 5.65
N SER A 160 13.47 -11.49 5.50
CA SER A 160 13.57 -10.76 4.24
C SER A 160 14.75 -9.78 4.24
N PRO A 161 15.86 -10.06 3.51
CA PRO A 161 17.06 -9.19 3.52
C PRO A 161 16.84 -7.79 2.92
N GLU A 162 15.73 -7.61 2.20
CA GLU A 162 15.32 -6.32 1.62
C GLU A 162 14.62 -5.41 2.63
N LEU A 163 14.06 -5.97 3.71
CA LEU A 163 13.51 -5.20 4.83
C LEU A 163 14.63 -4.89 5.84
N ARG A 164 15.01 -3.62 5.93
CA ARG A 164 16.07 -3.16 6.85
C ARG A 164 15.44 -2.31 7.94
N ILE A 165 15.66 -2.62 9.21
CA ILE A 165 15.07 -1.87 10.34
C ILE A 165 15.50 -0.40 10.32
N GLU A 166 16.70 -0.12 9.82
CA GLU A 166 17.26 1.23 9.73
C GLU A 166 16.63 2.07 8.61
N GLN A 167 15.81 1.47 7.75
CA GLN A 167 15.17 2.13 6.62
C GLN A 167 13.65 1.96 6.73
N PRO A 168 12.87 3.06 6.80
CA PRO A 168 11.42 2.95 6.86
C PRO A 168 10.88 2.26 5.59
N ALA A 169 10.29 1.08 5.76
CA ALA A 169 9.88 0.22 4.64
C ALA A 169 8.85 0.89 3.70
N LEU A 170 8.12 1.89 4.18
CA LEU A 170 7.06 2.58 3.43
C LEU A 170 7.53 3.87 2.73
N ASP A 171 8.76 4.34 2.95
CA ASP A 171 9.23 5.59 2.34
C ASP A 171 9.24 5.52 0.81
N GLY A 172 9.55 4.34 0.25
CA GLY A 172 9.45 4.10 -1.19
C GLY A 172 8.01 4.21 -1.70
N TYR A 173 7.03 3.80 -0.89
CA TYR A 173 5.61 3.83 -1.27
C TYR A 173 5.11 5.26 -1.27
N VAL A 174 5.46 6.04 -0.23
CA VAL A 174 5.13 7.46 -0.12
C VAL A 174 5.79 8.26 -1.24
N THR A 175 7.06 7.98 -1.55
CA THR A 175 7.78 8.60 -2.67
C THR A 175 7.09 8.33 -3.99
N LEU A 176 6.67 7.09 -4.25
CA LEU A 176 5.91 6.74 -5.45
C LEU A 176 4.58 7.49 -5.52
N LEU A 177 3.79 7.47 -4.45
CA LEU A 177 2.49 8.13 -4.43
C LEU A 177 2.62 9.63 -4.60
N ARG A 178 3.67 10.26 -4.05
CA ARG A 178 3.99 11.66 -4.30
C ARG A 178 4.27 11.92 -5.77
N ALA A 179 5.11 11.11 -6.41
CA ALA A 179 5.43 11.26 -7.83
C ALA A 179 4.20 11.10 -8.74
N VAL A 180 3.28 10.19 -8.37
CA VAL A 180 2.04 9.92 -9.12
C VAL A 180 0.99 11.01 -8.89
N LEU A 181 0.77 11.42 -7.64
CA LEU A 181 -0.33 12.30 -7.28
C LEU A 181 0.00 13.78 -7.44
N THR A 182 1.26 14.21 -7.26
CA THR A 182 1.60 15.64 -7.38
C THR A 182 1.19 16.26 -8.73
N PRO A 183 1.46 15.64 -9.90
CA PRO A 183 0.99 16.19 -11.18
C PRO A 183 -0.54 16.21 -11.26
N ARG A 184 -1.19 15.13 -10.83
CA ARG A 184 -2.65 14.99 -10.89
C ARG A 184 -3.37 16.03 -10.03
N LEU A 185 -2.85 16.30 -8.84
CA LEU A 185 -3.40 17.30 -7.92
C LEU A 185 -3.19 18.74 -8.41
N ALA A 186 -2.27 18.98 -9.35
CA ALA A 186 -2.08 20.30 -9.96
C ALA A 186 -3.06 20.56 -11.13
N GLU A 187 -3.70 19.52 -11.65
CA GLU A 187 -4.69 19.59 -12.74
C GLU A 187 -6.15 19.77 -12.23
N LEU A 188 -6.37 19.57 -10.94
CA LEU A 188 -7.67 19.64 -10.25
C LEU A 188 -7.86 21.02 -9.61
#